data_AF-A0A8H9UPL1-F1
#
_entry.id   AF-A0A8H9UPL1-F1
#
_cell.length_a   1.000
_cell.length_b   1.000
_cell.length_c   1.000
_cell.angle_alpha   90.00
_cell.angle_beta   90.00
_cell.angle_gamma   90.00
#
_symmetry.space_group_name_H-M   'P 1'
#
loop_
_entity.id
_entity.type
_entity.pdbx_description
1 polymer ?
#
loop_
_entity_poly.entity_id
_entity_poly.type
_entity_poly.pdbx_seq_one_letter_code
_entity_poly.pdbx_strand_id
1 'polypeptide(L)'
;MARASKRLEVLEAIVSIIERDGLTAVTLDAVALETGMTRAGLLYHFPSREALILATHEHLTRSWEQELEASAGNTSDRATDAERHAAYINTCARAARRVELLLMLESSD
;
A
#
# COMPACT_ATOMS: atom_id res chain seq x y z
N MET A 1 20.16 -8.78 2.78
CA MET A 1 18.87 -9.20 2.20
C MET A 1 17.72 -9.27 3.23
N ALA A 2 17.95 -9.60 4.51
CA ALA A 2 16.87 -9.71 5.52
C ALA A 2 16.11 -8.40 5.87
N ARG A 3 16.76 -7.23 5.77
CA ARG A 3 16.18 -5.94 6.19
C ARG A 3 15.03 -5.46 5.31
N ALA A 4 15.19 -5.54 3.98
CA ALA A 4 14.14 -5.13 3.03
C ALA A 4 12.94 -6.08 3.11
N SER A 5 13.20 -7.38 3.32
CA SER A 5 12.19 -8.40 3.52
C SER A 5 11.33 -8.12 4.77
N LYS A 6 11.93 -7.80 5.91
CA LYS A 6 11.20 -7.40 7.13
C LYS A 6 10.36 -6.13 6.96
N ARG A 7 10.88 -5.13 6.23
CA ARG A 7 10.12 -3.91 5.94
C ARG A 7 8.87 -4.23 5.11
N LEU A 8 9.01 -5.06 4.08
CA LEU A 8 7.90 -5.48 3.23
C LEU A 8 6.86 -6.31 4.00
N GLU A 9 7.31 -7.25 4.84
CA GLU A 9 6.45 -8.05 5.71
C GLU A 9 5.55 -7.17 6.59
N VAL A 10 6.10 -6.09 7.15
CA VAL A 10 5.33 -5.13 7.94
C VAL A 10 4.29 -4.39 7.12
N LEU A 11 4.62 -3.99 5.88
CA LEU A 11 3.70 -3.27 5.00
C LEU A 11 2.52 -4.16 4.59
N GLU A 12 2.79 -5.41 4.24
CA GLU A 12 1.74 -6.39 3.90
C GLU A 12 0.85 -6.74 5.10
N ALA A 13 1.42 -6.84 6.31
CA ALA A 13 0.66 -7.03 7.54
C ALA A 13 -0.32 -5.88 7.81
N ILE A 14 0.10 -4.64 7.55
CA ILE A 14 -0.79 -3.47 7.70
C ILE A 14 -1.93 -3.54 6.69
N VAL A 15 -1.64 -3.87 5.43
CA VAL A 15 -2.67 -4.06 4.40
C VAL A 15 -3.70 -5.10 4.86
N SER A 16 -3.25 -6.24 5.37
CA SER A 16 -4.12 -7.29 5.93
C SER A 16 -5.02 -6.78 7.07
N ILE A 17 -4.45 -6.03 8.02
CA ILE A 17 -5.22 -5.42 9.12
C ILE A 17 -6.27 -4.45 8.60
N ILE A 18 -5.93 -3.58 7.64
CA ILE A 18 -6.88 -2.59 7.12
C ILE A 18 -8.03 -3.27 6.37
N GLU A 19 -7.73 -4.29 5.55
CA GLU A 19 -8.74 -5.05 4.82
C GLU A 19 -9.73 -5.74 5.77
N ARG A 20 -9.23 -6.28 6.88
CA ARG A 20 -10.02 -7.05 7.85
C ARG A 20 -10.76 -6.17 8.86
N ASP A 21 -10.05 -5.23 9.48
CA ASP A 21 -10.46 -4.52 10.70
C ASP A 21 -10.61 -3.00 10.48
N GLY A 22 -10.22 -2.48 9.33
CA GLY A 22 -10.26 -1.06 9.00
C GLY A 22 -9.04 -0.26 9.47
N LEU A 23 -8.95 1.00 9.04
CA LEU A 23 -7.75 1.83 9.23
C LEU A 23 -7.46 2.16 10.69
N THR A 24 -8.50 2.37 11.50
CA THR A 24 -8.35 2.70 12.93
C THR A 24 -7.73 1.55 13.74
N ALA A 25 -7.80 0.31 13.24
CA ALA A 25 -7.16 -0.85 13.86
C ALA A 25 -5.64 -0.88 13.69
N VAL A 26 -5.08 -0.04 12.80
CA VAL A 26 -3.63 0.03 12.55
C VAL A 26 -2.93 0.73 13.72
N THR A 27 -2.39 -0.09 14.62
CA THR A 27 -1.56 0.32 15.75
C THR A 27 -0.23 -0.42 15.71
N LEU A 28 0.81 0.15 16.33
CA LEU A 28 2.12 -0.52 16.44
C LEU A 28 2.00 -1.89 17.12
N ASP A 29 1.09 -2.04 18.07
CA ASP A 29 0.88 -3.31 18.80
C ASP A 29 0.15 -4.34 17.92
N ALA A 30 -0.86 -3.93 17.15
CA ALA A 30 -1.53 -4.81 16.19
C ALA A 30 -0.57 -5.31 15.11
N VAL A 31 0.28 -4.42 14.57
CA VAL A 31 1.28 -4.78 13.57
C VAL A 31 2.37 -5.68 14.16
N ALA A 32 2.79 -5.42 15.40
CA ALA A 32 3.74 -6.27 16.12
C ALA A 32 3.19 -7.69 16.31
N LEU A 33 1.90 -7.80 16.64
CA LEU A 33 1.21 -9.08 16.77
C LEU A 33 1.12 -9.83 15.43
N GLU A 34 0.71 -9.16 14.36
CA GLU A 34 0.55 -9.77 13.02
C GLU A 34 1.89 -10.23 12.42
N THR A 35 2.99 -9.51 12.69
CA THR A 35 4.33 -9.78 12.12
C THR A 35 5.25 -10.58 13.05
N GLY A 36 4.85 -10.78 14.31
CA GLY A 36 5.73 -11.31 15.37
C GLY A 36 6.92 -10.41 15.72
N MET A 37 6.95 -9.16 15.24
CA MET A 37 8.01 -8.19 15.58
C MET A 37 7.73 -7.51 16.91
N THR A 38 8.77 -7.03 17.58
CA THR A 38 8.58 -6.18 18.76
C THR A 38 8.26 -4.75 18.35
N ARG A 39 7.59 -3.99 19.22
CA ARG A 39 7.33 -2.56 19.01
C ARG A 39 8.61 -1.76 18.77
N ALA A 40 9.67 -2.05 19.52
CA ALA A 40 10.98 -1.43 19.32
C ALA A 40 11.59 -1.81 17.95
N GLY A 41 11.40 -3.06 17.51
CA GLY A 41 11.79 -3.51 16.18
C GLY A 41 11.05 -2.79 15.06
N LEU A 42 9.75 -2.54 15.22
CA LEU A 42 8.97 -1.73 14.28
C LEU A 42 9.46 -0.29 14.24
N LEU A 43 9.66 0.34 15.40
CA LEU A 43 10.16 1.71 15.50
C LEU A 43 11.56 1.89 14.88
N TYR A 44 12.37 0.84 14.88
CA TYR A 44 13.66 0.84 14.19
C TYR A 44 13.53 0.94 12.65
N HIS A 45 12.42 0.47 12.08
CA HIS A 45 12.13 0.57 10.64
C HIS A 45 11.22 1.75 10.28
N PHE A 46 10.34 2.15 11.19
CA PHE A 46 9.32 3.16 10.99
C PHE A 46 9.25 4.03 12.25
N PRO A 47 9.90 5.21 12.26
CA PRO A 47 10.15 5.96 13.49
C PRO A 47 8.89 6.49 14.19
N SER A 48 7.73 6.44 13.53
CA SER A 48 6.43 6.77 14.12
C SER A 48 5.30 5.99 13.44
N ARG A 49 4.09 6.06 14.01
CA ARG A 49 2.88 5.49 13.39
C ARG A 49 2.56 6.21 12.07
N GLU A 50 2.76 7.51 12.00
CA GLU A 50 2.56 8.32 10.80
C GLU A 50 3.55 7.90 9.70
N ALA A 51 4.83 7.69 10.05
CA ALA A 51 5.83 7.19 9.12
C ALA A 51 5.53 5.77 8.61
N LEU A 52 4.89 4.94 9.45
CA LEU A 52 4.42 3.61 9.09
C LEU A 52 3.26 3.67 8.07
N ILE A 53 2.27 4.53 8.33
CA ILE A 53 1.13 4.75 7.44
C ILE A 53 1.58 5.34 6.10
N LEU A 54 2.44 6.36 6.12
CA LEU A 54 3.00 6.97 4.92
C LEU A 54 3.75 5.95 4.05
N ALA A 55 4.59 5.12 4.67
CA ALA A 55 5.29 4.07 3.95
C ALA A 55 4.35 3.01 3.36
N THR A 56 3.20 2.77 4.00
CA THR A 56 2.15 1.89 3.48
C THR A 56 1.45 2.51 2.27
N HIS A 57 1.15 3.80 2.31
CA HIS A 57 0.68 4.54 1.14
C HIS A 57 1.66 4.43 -0.03
N GLU A 58 2.95 4.75 0.18
CA GLU A 58 3.97 4.66 -0.87
C GLU A 58 4.13 3.25 -1.45
N HIS A 59 3.93 2.22 -0.62
CA HIS A 59 3.94 0.83 -1.06
C HIS A 59 2.78 0.52 -1.98
N LEU A 60 1.56 0.92 -1.59
CA LEU A 60 0.35 0.71 -2.38
C LEU A 60 0.38 1.53 -3.68
N THR A 61 0.80 2.79 -3.65
CA THR A 61 0.97 3.62 -4.85
C THR A 61 1.93 2.97 -5.84
N ARG A 62 3.07 2.44 -5.39
CA ARG A 62 4.00 1.74 -6.28
C ARG A 62 3.42 0.45 -6.84
N SER A 63 2.66 -0.31 -6.05
CA SER A 63 1.95 -1.50 -6.55
C SER A 63 0.97 -1.11 -7.67
N TRP A 64 0.21 -0.04 -7.45
CA TRP A 64 -0.70 0.50 -8.46
C TRP A 64 0.00 1.00 -9.72
N GLU A 65 1.12 1.71 -9.60
CA GLU A 65 1.94 2.14 -10.74
C GLU A 65 2.40 0.93 -11.55
N GLN A 66 2.89 -0.12 -10.88
CA GLN A 66 3.34 -1.36 -11.53
C GLN A 66 2.19 -2.10 -12.22
N GLU A 67 1.02 -2.17 -11.60
CA GLU A 67 -0.18 -2.77 -12.20
C GLU A 67 -0.67 -1.97 -13.41
N LEU A 68 -0.63 -0.63 -13.34
CA LEU A 68 -0.97 0.24 -14.44
C LEU A 68 -0.02 0.04 -15.62
N GLU A 69 1.29 0.03 -15.38
CA GLU A 69 2.32 -0.27 -16.39
C GLU A 69 2.12 -1.65 -17.03
N ALA A 70 1.85 -2.67 -16.20
CA ALA A 70 1.59 -4.03 -16.69
C ALA A 70 0.31 -4.10 -17.54
N SER A 71 -0.73 -3.34 -17.17
CA SER A 71 -2.02 -3.32 -17.88
C SER A 71 -1.96 -2.55 -19.22
N ALA A 72 -1.12 -1.52 -19.31
CA ALA A 72 -1.00 -0.68 -20.49
C ALA A 72 -0.28 -1.37 -21.67
N GLY A 73 0.45 -2.47 -21.41
CA GLY A 73 1.18 -3.22 -22.44
C GLY A 73 2.32 -2.43 -23.12
N ASN A 74 2.54 -1.18 -22.73
CA ASN A 74 3.55 -0.23 -23.20
C ASN A 74 3.79 0.84 -22.12
N THR A 75 4.96 1.49 -22.15
CA THR A 75 5.25 2.67 -21.31
C THR A 75 4.28 3.82 -21.63
N SER A 76 3.98 4.66 -20.63
CA SER A 76 2.98 5.75 -20.72
C SER A 76 3.26 6.77 -21.83
N ASP A 77 4.45 6.78 -22.41
CA ASP A 77 4.85 7.63 -23.53
C ASP A 77 4.38 7.10 -24.90
N ARG A 78 3.97 5.82 -25.02
CA ARG A 78 3.57 5.18 -26.29
C ARG A 78 2.09 4.80 -26.36
N ALA A 79 1.34 4.92 -25.27
CA ALA A 79 -0.08 4.60 -25.23
C ALA A 79 -0.92 5.67 -25.95
N THR A 80 -1.85 5.22 -26.80
CA THR A 80 -2.91 6.05 -27.38
C THR A 80 -3.89 6.50 -26.31
N ASP A 81 -4.67 7.56 -26.57
CA ASP A 81 -5.66 8.05 -25.60
C ASP A 81 -6.67 6.96 -25.20
N ALA A 82 -7.13 6.13 -26.14
CA ALA A 82 -8.05 5.03 -25.83
C ALA A 82 -7.42 3.98 -24.89
N GLU A 83 -6.13 3.66 -25.08
CA GLU A 83 -5.40 2.73 -24.22
C GLU A 83 -5.15 3.32 -22.84
N ARG A 84 -4.88 4.63 -22.73
CA ARG A 84 -4.77 5.34 -21.44
C ARG A 84 -6.08 5.30 -20.66
N HIS A 85 -7.21 5.58 -21.33
CA HIS A 85 -8.53 5.55 -20.70
C HIS A 85 -8.93 4.11 -20.31
N ALA A 86 -8.66 3.12 -21.17
CA ALA A 86 -8.93 1.72 -20.85
C ALA A 86 -8.06 1.19 -19.71
N ALA A 87 -6.77 1.57 -19.65
CA ALA A 87 -5.88 1.25 -18.54
C ALA A 87 -6.35 1.90 -17.24
N TYR A 88 -6.70 3.20 -17.26
CA TYR A 88 -7.27 3.87 -16.09
C TYR A 88 -8.55 3.19 -15.58
N ILE A 89 -9.49 2.89 -16.48
CA ILE A 89 -10.75 2.21 -16.13
C ILE A 89 -10.49 0.79 -15.62
N ASN A 90 -9.61 0.01 -16.24
CA ASN A 90 -9.28 -1.35 -15.78
C ASN A 90 -8.54 -1.34 -14.44
N THR A 91 -7.59 -0.43 -14.23
CA THR A 91 -6.88 -0.28 -12.95
C THR A 91 -7.86 0.15 -11.87
N CYS A 92 -8.70 1.17 -12.09
CA CYS A 92 -9.71 1.54 -11.10
C CYS A 92 -10.75 0.43 -10.85
N ALA A 93 -11.14 -0.34 -11.87
CA ALA A 93 -12.14 -1.40 -11.75
C ALA A 93 -11.59 -2.73 -11.20
N ARG A 94 -10.27 -2.96 -11.25
CA ARG A 94 -9.63 -4.19 -10.77
C ARG A 94 -8.77 -4.01 -9.52
N ALA A 95 -8.27 -2.79 -9.28
CA ALA A 95 -7.24 -2.55 -8.27
C ALA A 95 -7.76 -1.93 -6.97
N ALA A 96 -8.92 -1.27 -6.94
CA ALA A 96 -9.39 -0.56 -5.74
C ALA A 96 -9.75 -1.54 -4.60
N ARG A 97 -8.75 -1.89 -3.80
CA ARG A 97 -8.89 -2.63 -2.55
C ARG A 97 -9.45 -1.70 -1.48
N ARG A 98 -10.14 -2.26 -0.48
CA ARG A 98 -10.80 -1.48 0.58
C ARG A 98 -9.81 -0.58 1.30
N VAL A 99 -8.57 -1.05 1.49
CA VAL A 99 -7.46 -0.29 2.08
C VAL A 99 -7.18 1.01 1.34
N GLU A 100 -7.14 0.99 0.01
CA GLU A 100 -6.78 2.16 -0.79
C GLU A 100 -7.87 3.23 -0.71
N LEU A 101 -9.15 2.81 -0.75
CA LEU A 101 -10.29 3.72 -0.61
C LEU A 101 -10.34 4.39 0.77
N LEU A 102 -10.03 3.65 1.84
CA LEU A 102 -10.00 4.19 3.22
C LEU A 102 -8.85 5.18 3.42
N LEU A 103 -7.69 4.88 2.83
CA LEU A 103 -6.51 5.73 2.90
C LEU A 103 -6.69 7.06 2.12
N MET A 104 -7.37 7.05 0.98
CA MET A 104 -7.68 8.29 0.23
C MET A 104 -8.63 9.22 0.99
N LEU A 105 -9.54 8.67 1.80
CA LEU A 105 -10.47 9.45 2.62
C LEU A 105 -9.75 10.17 3.77
N GLU A 106 -8.74 9.57 4.38
CA GLU A 106 -7.99 10.21 5.48
C GLU A 106 -6.99 11.29 5.02
N SER A 107 -6.56 11.29 3.76
CA SER A 107 -5.72 12.38 3.23
C SER A 107 -6.52 13.66 2.87
N SER A 108 -7.84 13.63 3.05
CA SER A 108 -8.74 14.73 2.65
C SER A 108 -9.05 15.74 3.77
N ASP A 109 -8.42 15.60 4.94
CA ASP A 109 -8.50 16.55 6.06
C ASP A 109 -7.23 17.41 6.21
#